data_AF-A0A258BU08-F1
#
_entry.id   AF-A0A258BU08-F1
#
_cell.length_a   1.000
_cell.length_b   1.000
_cell.length_c   1.000
_cell.angle_alpha   90.00
_cell.angle_beta   90.00
_cell.angle_gamma   90.00
#
_symmetry.space_group_name_H-M   'P 1'
#
loop_
_entity.id
_entity.type
_entity.pdbx_description
1 polymer ?
#
loop_
_entity_poly.entity_id
_entity_poly.type
_entity_poly.pdbx_seq_one_letter_code
_entity_poly.pdbx_strand_id
1 'polypeptide(L)'
;MKRISALLNCSTRLLHAVRHAGCWTKHWPGAPPDSATSAFPVVSLTGCQAYLDSRYSDSLPPKQGVQPLTGLAERVSIRRNALGMPLIETSTFHDALFGLGYIHATDRLSQMVSLRLMAQGRLAEMAGPGVLEIDRFMRAVNLRKSAELLYRDSSPRMKRFFEVYARGVNAYLYRHRNKLPMDLAATDYTPEYWKPEDSVLVFCLLN
;
A
#
# COMPACT_ATOMS: atom_id res chain seq x y z
N MET A 1 -0.77 -21.30 1.21
CA MET A 1 -1.57 -21.86 2.35
C MET A 1 -0.86 -21.89 3.72
N LYS A 2 0.48 -22.00 3.83
CA LYS A 2 1.17 -22.00 5.15
C LYS A 2 1.30 -20.63 5.85
N ARG A 3 0.98 -19.50 5.18
CA ARG A 3 1.16 -18.13 5.74
C ARG A 3 -0.05 -17.56 6.49
N ILE A 4 -1.25 -18.10 6.26
CA ILE A 4 -2.47 -17.73 7.01
C ILE A 4 -2.50 -18.36 8.42
N SER A 5 -1.80 -19.49 8.60
CA SER A 5 -1.76 -20.23 9.86
C SER A 5 -1.12 -19.46 11.03
N ALA A 6 -0.17 -18.55 10.76
CA ALA A 6 0.51 -17.79 11.82
C ALA A 6 -0.40 -16.75 12.50
N LEU A 7 -1.33 -16.15 11.75
CA LEU A 7 -2.27 -15.14 12.27
C LEU A 7 -3.41 -15.78 13.08
N LEU A 8 -3.84 -16.99 12.70
CA LEU A 8 -4.83 -17.75 13.47
C LEU A 8 -4.24 -18.36 14.75
N ASN A 9 -2.98 -18.83 14.72
CA ASN A 9 -2.34 -19.47 15.88
C ASN A 9 -2.06 -18.53 17.07
N CYS A 10 -2.00 -17.21 16.86
CA CYS A 10 -1.85 -16.26 17.95
C CYS A 10 -3.14 -16.16 18.78
N SER A 11 -4.31 -16.25 18.13
CA SER A 11 -5.62 -16.22 18.80
C SER A 11 -5.95 -17.56 19.49
N THR A 12 -5.58 -18.69 18.89
CA THR A 12 -5.97 -20.01 19.43
C THR A 12 -5.14 -20.45 20.65
N ARG A 13 -3.88 -20.03 20.78
CA ARG A 13 -3.06 -20.33 21.99
C ARG A 13 -3.44 -19.50 23.22
N LEU A 14 -4.03 -18.33 23.03
CA LEU A 14 -4.57 -17.51 24.12
C LEU A 14 -5.92 -18.04 24.64
N LEU A 15 -6.74 -18.62 23.77
CA LEU A 15 -8.02 -19.24 24.16
C LEU A 15 -7.88 -20.57 24.90
N HIS A 16 -6.76 -21.30 24.73
CA HIS A 16 -6.50 -22.55 25.45
C HIS A 16 -5.97 -22.35 26.88
N ALA A 17 -5.39 -21.20 27.20
CA ALA A 17 -4.88 -20.89 28.54
C ALA A 17 -5.99 -20.45 29.53
N VAL A 18 -7.16 -20.05 29.03
CA VAL A 18 -8.28 -19.56 29.86
C VAL A 18 -9.30 -20.67 30.18
N ARG A 19 -9.18 -21.85 29.56
CA ARG A 19 -10.20 -22.93 29.64
C ARG A 19 -9.95 -24.00 30.72
N HIS A 20 -8.92 -23.87 31.55
CA HIS A 20 -8.58 -24.88 32.58
C HIS A 20 -8.86 -24.50 34.03
N ALA A 21 -9.52 -23.37 34.30
CA ALA A 21 -10.06 -23.07 35.63
C ALA A 21 -11.58 -23.29 35.64
N GLY A 22 -12.00 -24.55 35.59
CA GLY A 22 -13.37 -24.91 35.91
C GLY A 22 -13.58 -24.91 37.42
N CYS A 23 -14.58 -24.18 37.93
CA CYS A 23 -15.38 -24.67 39.05
C CYS A 23 -16.71 -23.92 39.12
N TRP A 24 -17.79 -24.67 38.92
CA TRP A 24 -19.14 -24.30 39.33
C TRP A 24 -19.18 -24.08 40.84
N THR A 25 -19.84 -23.02 41.32
CA THR A 25 -20.88 -23.11 42.37
C THR A 25 -21.56 -21.75 42.59
N LYS A 26 -22.88 -21.76 42.39
CA LYS A 26 -23.95 -21.25 43.27
C LYS A 26 -23.89 -19.81 43.80
N HIS A 27 -25.01 -19.13 43.55
CA HIS A 27 -25.45 -17.91 44.21
C HIS A 27 -25.39 -18.04 45.74
N TRP A 28 -24.71 -17.10 46.40
CA TRP A 28 -24.89 -16.78 47.81
C TRP A 28 -24.84 -15.25 47.98
N PRO A 29 -25.82 -14.62 48.64
CA PRO A 29 -25.81 -13.19 48.89
C PRO A 29 -25.02 -12.89 50.17
N GLY A 30 -24.02 -12.02 50.06
CA GLY A 30 -23.20 -11.61 51.20
C GLY A 30 -21.87 -11.02 50.74
N ALA A 31 -21.90 -9.76 50.31
CA ALA A 31 -20.68 -8.98 50.13
C ALA A 31 -20.22 -8.43 51.49
N PRO A 32 -18.90 -8.40 51.75
CA PRO A 32 -18.27 -7.25 52.37
C PRO A 32 -17.45 -6.48 51.32
N PRO A 33 -17.30 -5.15 51.49
CA PRO A 33 -16.49 -4.34 50.60
C PRO A 33 -15.03 -4.65 50.89
N ASP A 34 -14.18 -4.76 49.87
CA ASP A 34 -12.79 -4.28 49.98
C ASP A 34 -12.13 -4.22 48.60
N SER A 35 -11.54 -3.06 48.39
CA SER A 35 -10.70 -2.61 47.28
C SER A 35 -9.95 -3.71 46.52
N ALA A 36 -10.30 -3.90 45.24
CA ALA A 36 -9.43 -4.53 44.27
C ALA A 36 -9.44 -3.72 42.98
N THR A 37 -8.49 -2.80 42.88
CA THR A 37 -8.10 -2.12 41.65
C THR A 37 -7.81 -3.17 40.58
N SER A 38 -8.70 -3.31 39.60
CA SER A 38 -8.48 -4.14 38.43
C SER A 38 -7.47 -3.47 37.51
N ALA A 39 -6.19 -3.76 37.76
CA ALA A 39 -5.14 -3.51 36.78
C ALA A 39 -5.32 -4.46 35.61
N PHE A 40 -6.09 -4.04 34.60
CA PHE A 40 -6.08 -4.69 33.29
C PHE A 40 -4.67 -4.59 32.69
N PRO A 41 -4.05 -5.70 32.24
CA PRO A 41 -2.68 -5.66 31.77
C PRO A 41 -2.62 -4.94 30.41
N VAL A 42 -1.98 -3.77 30.40
CA VAL A 42 -1.69 -2.93 29.20
C VAL A 42 -0.60 -3.57 28.29
N VAL A 43 -0.23 -4.83 28.52
CA VAL A 43 0.97 -5.48 27.95
C VAL A 43 0.74 -6.09 26.55
N SER A 44 -0.49 -6.16 26.04
CA SER A 44 -0.78 -6.85 24.77
C SER A 44 -0.56 -6.01 23.50
N LEU A 45 -0.58 -4.68 23.58
CA LEU A 45 -0.51 -3.82 22.36
C LEU A 45 0.91 -3.47 21.92
N THR A 46 1.85 -3.31 22.86
CA THR A 46 3.25 -2.96 22.55
C THR A 46 3.97 -4.06 21.78
N GLY A 47 3.65 -5.33 22.03
CA GLY A 47 4.24 -6.47 21.32
C GLY A 47 3.89 -6.51 19.84
N CYS A 48 2.63 -6.24 19.47
CA CYS A 48 2.19 -6.22 18.08
C CYS A 48 2.81 -5.06 17.29
N GLN A 49 2.86 -3.86 17.89
CA GLN A 49 3.45 -2.68 17.25
C GLN A 49 4.95 -2.89 17.00
N ALA A 50 5.70 -3.34 18.01
CA ALA A 50 7.13 -3.62 17.86
C ALA A 50 7.41 -4.71 16.81
N TYR A 51 6.56 -5.73 16.73
CA TYR A 51 6.65 -6.75 15.69
C TYR A 51 6.41 -6.16 14.29
N LEU A 52 5.34 -5.39 14.08
CA LEU A 52 5.07 -4.77 12.78
C LEU A 52 6.17 -3.80 12.37
N ASP A 53 6.63 -2.95 13.29
CA ASP A 53 7.71 -2.00 13.03
C ASP A 53 9.00 -2.74 12.64
N SER A 54 9.36 -3.81 13.36
CA SER A 54 10.55 -4.62 13.01
C SER A 54 10.47 -5.28 11.63
N ARG A 55 9.25 -5.54 11.14
CA ARG A 55 9.03 -6.26 9.86
C ARG A 55 8.89 -5.30 8.68
N TYR A 56 8.45 -4.06 8.92
CA TYR A 56 8.08 -3.10 7.87
C TYR A 56 8.73 -1.71 8.01
N SER A 57 9.61 -1.47 9.00
CA SER A 57 10.37 -0.22 9.12
C SER A 57 11.10 0.15 7.84
N ASP A 58 11.57 -0.87 7.13
CA ASP A 58 12.32 -0.78 5.88
C ASP A 58 11.45 -0.50 4.65
N SER A 59 10.13 -0.64 4.77
CA SER A 59 9.16 -0.30 3.72
C SER A 59 8.82 1.20 3.72
N LEU A 60 9.24 1.95 4.74
CA LEU A 60 9.04 3.39 4.82
C LEU A 60 10.19 4.13 4.13
N PRO A 61 9.91 5.23 3.39
CA PRO A 61 10.96 6.06 2.84
C PRO A 61 11.79 6.70 3.97
N PRO A 62 13.10 6.92 3.75
CA PRO A 62 13.94 7.56 4.75
C PRO A 62 13.42 8.98 5.03
N LYS A 63 13.34 9.35 6.32
CA LYS A 63 12.84 10.68 6.74
C LYS A 63 13.67 11.84 6.18
N GLN A 64 14.96 11.61 5.98
CA GLN A 64 15.92 12.57 5.46
C GLN A 64 17.05 11.85 4.74
N GLY A 65 17.66 12.52 3.77
CA GLY A 65 18.82 11.99 3.06
C GLY A 65 18.89 12.50 1.63
N VAL A 66 20.00 12.21 0.99
CA VAL A 66 20.20 12.43 -0.45
C VAL A 66 20.24 11.06 -1.12
N GLN A 67 19.45 10.91 -2.17
CA GLN A 67 19.40 9.66 -2.92
C GLN A 67 19.73 9.91 -4.40
N PRO A 68 20.75 9.24 -4.95
CA PRO A 68 21.00 9.28 -6.39
C PRO A 68 19.89 8.53 -7.13
N LEU A 69 19.32 9.17 -8.14
CA LEU A 69 18.30 8.61 -9.02
C LEU A 69 18.70 8.84 -10.47
N THR A 70 18.69 7.78 -11.27
CA THR A 70 18.93 7.87 -12.70
C THR A 70 17.69 8.44 -13.40
N GLY A 71 17.88 9.42 -14.28
CA GLY A 71 16.81 9.99 -15.12
C GLY A 71 16.36 11.40 -14.73
N LEU A 72 16.85 11.94 -13.62
CA LEU A 72 16.79 13.35 -13.30
C LEU A 72 17.83 14.13 -14.11
N ALA A 73 17.46 15.31 -14.60
CA ALA A 73 18.37 16.26 -15.22
C ALA A 73 19.11 17.07 -14.15
N GLU A 74 18.38 17.55 -13.13
CA GLU A 74 18.92 18.33 -12.02
C GLU A 74 18.48 17.79 -10.66
N ARG A 75 18.91 18.47 -9.58
CA ARG A 75 18.57 18.10 -8.21
C ARG A 75 17.11 18.43 -7.92
N VAL A 76 16.38 17.46 -7.38
CA VAL A 76 15.02 17.64 -6.85
C VAL A 76 15.08 17.61 -5.32
N SER A 77 14.52 18.64 -4.69
CA SER A 77 14.33 18.70 -3.23
C SER A 77 12.88 18.30 -2.90
N ILE A 78 12.72 17.42 -1.93
CA ILE A 78 11.41 16.95 -1.49
C ILE A 78 11.32 17.17 0.02
N ARG A 79 10.36 18.00 0.44
CA ARG A 79 10.11 18.29 1.85
C ARG A 79 8.69 17.88 2.20
N ARG A 80 8.45 17.42 3.43
CA ARG A 80 7.10 17.12 3.91
C ARG A 80 6.70 18.09 5.00
N ASN A 81 5.47 18.60 4.94
CA ASN A 81 4.93 19.41 6.02
C ASN A 81 4.50 18.55 7.22
N ALA A 82 3.97 19.19 8.26
CA ALA A 82 3.53 18.51 9.49
C ALA A 82 2.44 17.43 9.25
N LEU A 83 1.68 17.53 8.17
CA LEU A 83 0.66 16.55 7.77
C LEU A 83 1.20 15.47 6.82
N GLY A 84 2.51 15.49 6.54
CA GLY A 84 3.16 14.55 5.63
C GLY A 84 2.97 14.84 4.14
N MET A 85 2.37 15.98 3.78
CA MET A 85 2.18 16.36 2.36
C MET A 85 3.52 16.73 1.71
N PRO A 86 3.86 16.13 0.55
CA PRO A 86 5.12 16.38 -0.13
C PRO A 86 5.07 17.71 -0.90
N LEU A 87 6.13 18.51 -0.74
CA LEU A 87 6.47 19.67 -1.53
C LEU A 87 7.68 19.31 -2.38
N ILE A 88 7.54 19.41 -3.71
CA ILE A 88 8.57 19.10 -4.69
C ILE A 88 9.13 20.42 -5.23
N GLU A 89 10.42 20.65 -5.03
CA GLU A 89 11.16 21.85 -5.45
C GLU A 89 12.21 21.45 -6.50
N THR A 90 12.11 22.04 -7.68
CA THR A 90 13.01 21.77 -8.82
C THR A 90 12.97 22.94 -9.83
N SER A 91 13.99 23.01 -10.68
CA SER A 91 14.17 24.02 -11.73
C SER A 91 13.50 23.66 -13.06
N THR A 92 13.21 22.37 -13.30
CA THR A 92 12.68 21.90 -14.60
C THR A 92 11.35 21.17 -14.46
N PHE A 93 10.49 21.34 -15.46
CA PHE A 93 9.21 20.64 -15.50
C PHE A 93 9.38 19.11 -15.67
N HIS A 94 10.44 18.67 -16.36
CA HIS A 94 10.79 17.26 -16.49
C HIS A 94 11.05 16.64 -15.11
N ASP A 95 11.92 17.27 -14.32
CA ASP A 95 12.25 16.78 -12.99
C ASP A 95 11.07 16.87 -12.02
N ALA A 96 10.16 17.83 -12.22
CA ALA A 96 8.92 17.94 -11.46
C ALA A 96 8.01 16.73 -11.72
N LEU A 97 7.81 16.36 -12.99
CA LEU A 97 7.01 15.18 -13.36
C LEU A 97 7.65 13.87 -12.90
N PHE A 98 8.98 13.75 -13.02
CA PHE A 98 9.70 12.58 -12.54
C PHE A 98 9.57 12.44 -11.02
N GLY A 99 9.82 13.54 -10.28
CA GLY A 99 9.68 13.59 -8.83
C GLY A 99 8.25 13.29 -8.37
N LEU A 100 7.25 13.79 -9.10
CA LEU A 100 5.84 13.52 -8.82
C LEU A 100 5.52 12.02 -8.93
N GLY A 101 5.96 11.37 -10.01
CA GLY A 101 5.78 9.93 -10.18
C GLY A 101 6.48 9.12 -9.07
N TYR A 102 7.71 9.51 -8.72
CA TYR A 102 8.45 8.87 -7.63
C TYR A 102 7.72 8.99 -6.28
N ILE A 103 7.19 10.17 -5.96
CA ILE A 103 6.48 10.42 -4.70
C ILE A 103 5.10 9.77 -4.64
N HIS A 104 4.34 9.76 -5.74
CA HIS A 104 3.11 9.00 -5.81
C HIS A 104 3.36 7.50 -5.56
N ALA A 105 4.40 6.94 -6.16
CA ALA A 105 4.79 5.55 -5.89
C ALA A 105 5.25 5.34 -4.44
N THR A 106 5.94 6.32 -3.86
CA THR A 106 6.36 6.26 -2.45
C THR A 106 5.18 6.20 -1.49
N ASP A 107 4.16 7.02 -1.71
CA ASP A 107 3.06 7.18 -0.77
C ASP A 107 1.84 6.29 -1.06
N ARG A 108 1.62 5.94 -2.33
CA ARG A 108 0.35 5.41 -2.82
C ARG A 108 0.50 4.21 -3.74
N LEU A 109 1.64 3.50 -3.72
CA LEU A 109 1.88 2.40 -4.66
C LEU A 109 0.72 1.41 -4.72
N SER A 110 0.23 0.97 -3.57
CA SER A 110 -0.84 -0.01 -3.44
C SER A 110 -2.16 0.49 -4.03
N GLN A 111 -2.47 1.77 -3.81
CA GLN A 111 -3.62 2.43 -4.42
C GLN A 111 -3.46 2.49 -5.96
N MET A 112 -2.29 2.92 -6.46
CA MET A 112 -2.01 3.01 -7.89
C MET A 112 -2.12 1.65 -8.58
N VAL A 113 -1.52 0.61 -8.00
CA VAL A 113 -1.57 -0.77 -8.52
C VAL A 113 -3.00 -1.30 -8.49
N SER A 114 -3.75 -1.07 -7.40
CA SER A 114 -5.15 -1.50 -7.29
C SER A 114 -6.03 -0.85 -8.36
N LEU A 115 -5.90 0.46 -8.57
CA LEU A 115 -6.67 1.19 -9.59
C LEU A 115 -6.31 0.70 -11.00
N ARG A 116 -5.03 0.48 -11.29
CA ARG A 116 -4.60 -0.10 -12.57
C ARG A 116 -5.21 -1.48 -12.77
N LEU A 117 -5.12 -2.38 -11.79
CA LEU A 117 -5.66 -3.73 -11.91
C LEU A 117 -7.18 -3.73 -12.05
N MET A 118 -7.88 -2.89 -11.32
CA MET A 118 -9.33 -2.70 -11.44
C MET A 118 -9.70 -2.24 -12.86
N ALA A 119 -9.04 -1.20 -13.38
CA ALA A 119 -9.28 -0.71 -14.74
C ALA A 119 -8.97 -1.75 -15.82
N GLN A 120 -8.04 -2.66 -15.56
CA GLN A 120 -7.69 -3.78 -16.44
C GLN A 120 -8.60 -5.01 -16.28
N GLY A 121 -9.46 -5.05 -15.25
CA GLY A 121 -10.22 -6.24 -14.85
C GLY A 121 -9.31 -7.42 -14.46
N ARG A 122 -8.33 -7.12 -13.60
CA ARG A 122 -7.31 -8.04 -13.06
C ARG A 122 -7.14 -7.89 -11.54
N LEU A 123 -8.06 -7.23 -10.85
CA LEU A 123 -7.97 -6.98 -9.42
C LEU A 123 -7.94 -8.28 -8.59
N ALA A 124 -8.59 -9.34 -9.07
CA ALA A 124 -8.59 -10.64 -8.41
C ALA A 124 -7.19 -11.28 -8.33
N GLU A 125 -6.24 -10.87 -9.17
CA GLU A 125 -4.84 -11.32 -9.08
C GLU A 125 -4.18 -10.87 -7.76
N MET A 126 -4.67 -9.79 -7.15
CA MET A 126 -4.14 -9.23 -5.90
C MET A 126 -5.11 -9.43 -4.73
N ALA A 127 -6.41 -9.21 -4.95
CA ALA A 127 -7.45 -9.28 -3.90
C ALA A 127 -8.11 -10.66 -3.75
N GLY A 128 -7.78 -11.61 -4.63
CA GLY A 128 -8.34 -12.97 -4.62
C GLY A 128 -9.72 -13.07 -5.27
N PRO A 129 -10.35 -14.26 -5.21
CA PRO A 129 -11.53 -14.60 -6.02
C PRO A 129 -12.80 -13.80 -5.67
N GLY A 130 -12.85 -13.13 -4.51
CA GLY A 130 -14.02 -12.36 -4.06
C GLY A 130 -14.39 -11.16 -4.94
N VAL A 131 -13.49 -10.72 -5.83
CA VAL A 131 -13.71 -9.60 -6.75
C VAL A 131 -13.79 -10.01 -8.22
N LEU A 132 -13.95 -11.29 -8.53
CA LEU A 132 -13.99 -11.79 -9.92
C LEU A 132 -15.13 -11.18 -10.75
N GLU A 133 -16.29 -10.90 -10.15
CA GLU A 133 -17.40 -10.26 -10.85
C GLU A 133 -17.06 -8.81 -11.25
N ILE A 134 -16.30 -8.10 -10.42
CA ILE A 134 -15.78 -6.77 -10.75
C ILE A 134 -14.83 -6.88 -11.96
N ASP A 135 -13.93 -7.86 -11.95
CA ASP A 135 -13.00 -8.07 -13.08
C ASP A 135 -13.73 -8.38 -14.39
N ARG A 136 -14.78 -9.22 -14.33
CA ARG A 136 -15.62 -9.53 -15.50
C ARG A 136 -16.30 -8.28 -16.04
N PHE A 137 -16.91 -7.49 -15.16
CA PHE A 137 -17.53 -6.22 -15.54
C PHE A 137 -16.52 -5.26 -16.18
N MET A 138 -15.38 -5.03 -15.54
CA MET A 138 -14.36 -4.10 -16.02
C MET A 138 -13.74 -4.54 -17.36
N ARG A 139 -13.62 -5.84 -17.61
CA ARG A 139 -13.23 -6.36 -18.93
C ARG A 139 -14.27 -6.07 -20.01
N ALA A 140 -15.56 -6.13 -19.67
CA ALA A 140 -16.64 -5.77 -20.60
C ALA A 140 -16.64 -4.26 -20.91
N VAL A 141 -16.36 -3.41 -19.92
CA VAL A 141 -16.17 -1.95 -20.12
C VAL A 141 -14.98 -1.67 -21.04
N ASN A 142 -13.92 -2.47 -20.96
CA ASN A 142 -12.74 -2.40 -21.83
C ASN A 142 -12.04 -1.04 -21.83
N LEU A 143 -11.83 -0.47 -20.64
CA LEU A 143 -11.12 0.81 -20.46
C LEU A 143 -9.70 0.79 -21.03
N ARG A 144 -9.07 -0.39 -21.13
CA ARG A 144 -7.76 -0.54 -21.78
C ARG A 144 -7.79 -0.03 -23.22
N LYS A 145 -8.79 -0.44 -24.01
CA LYS A 145 -8.94 0.03 -25.39
C LYS A 145 -9.15 1.55 -25.45
N SER A 146 -9.96 2.10 -24.56
CA SER A 146 -10.18 3.55 -24.47
C SER A 146 -8.88 4.30 -24.14
N ALA A 147 -8.10 3.81 -23.18
CA ALA A 147 -6.82 4.40 -22.78
C ALA A 147 -5.77 4.31 -23.89
N GLU A 148 -5.69 3.20 -24.62
CA GLU A 148 -4.81 3.04 -25.78
C GLU A 148 -5.12 4.05 -26.89
N LEU A 149 -6.41 4.23 -27.21
CA LEU A 149 -6.84 5.22 -28.22
C LEU A 149 -6.52 6.65 -27.76
N LEU A 150 -6.86 7.00 -26.52
CA LEU A 150 -6.59 8.33 -25.96
C LEU A 150 -5.09 8.63 -25.88
N TYR A 151 -4.28 7.66 -25.45
CA TYR A 151 -2.83 7.83 -25.44
C TYR A 151 -2.28 7.96 -26.85
N ARG A 152 -2.70 7.12 -27.80
CA ARG A 152 -2.27 7.17 -29.21
C ARG A 152 -2.59 8.53 -29.83
N ASP A 153 -3.78 9.07 -29.57
CA ASP A 153 -4.27 10.32 -30.17
C ASP A 153 -3.79 11.56 -29.39
N SER A 154 -3.11 11.38 -28.25
CA SER A 154 -2.47 12.45 -27.50
C SER A 154 -1.29 13.08 -28.23
N SER A 155 -1.09 14.38 -28.00
CA SER A 155 0.05 15.12 -28.58
C SER A 155 1.41 14.51 -28.14
N PRO A 156 2.48 14.66 -28.95
CA PRO A 156 3.82 14.22 -28.57
C PRO A 156 4.31 14.82 -27.24
N ARG A 157 3.88 16.06 -26.92
CA ARG A 157 4.19 16.70 -25.64
C ARG A 157 3.54 15.97 -24.46
N MET A 158 2.27 15.59 -24.59
CA MET A 158 1.55 14.87 -23.55
C MET A 158 2.10 13.46 -23.33
N LYS A 159 2.43 12.74 -24.42
CA LYS A 159 3.08 11.42 -24.34
C LYS A 159 4.38 11.49 -23.54
N ARG A 160 5.23 12.48 -23.84
CA ARG A 160 6.46 12.75 -23.08
C ARG A 160 6.20 12.99 -21.59
N PHE A 161 5.11 13.65 -21.21
CA PHE A 161 4.78 13.86 -19.80
C PHE A 161 4.46 12.54 -19.09
N PHE A 162 3.64 11.67 -19.70
CA PHE A 162 3.34 10.35 -19.16
C PHE A 162 4.57 9.45 -19.10
N GLU A 163 5.45 9.52 -20.09
CA GLU A 163 6.74 8.80 -20.08
C GLU A 163 7.64 9.22 -18.93
N VAL A 164 7.80 10.53 -18.71
CA VAL A 164 8.62 11.06 -17.61
C VAL A 164 8.04 10.67 -16.26
N TYR A 165 6.73 10.80 -16.08
CA TYR A 165 6.04 10.37 -14.86
C TYR A 165 6.22 8.88 -14.59
N ALA A 166 6.00 8.04 -15.61
CA ALA A 166 6.18 6.59 -15.52
C ALA A 166 7.62 6.21 -15.13
N ARG A 167 8.63 6.91 -15.66
CA ARG A 167 10.03 6.72 -15.24
C ARG A 167 10.24 7.02 -13.75
N GLY A 168 9.60 8.05 -13.20
CA GLY A 168 9.63 8.36 -11.78
C GLY A 168 9.05 7.22 -10.92
N VAL A 169 7.87 6.72 -11.30
CA VAL A 169 7.23 5.55 -10.65
C VAL A 169 8.13 4.32 -10.72
N ASN A 170 8.72 4.07 -11.89
CA ASN A 170 9.58 2.91 -12.13
C ASN A 170 10.91 2.99 -11.38
N ALA A 171 11.44 4.20 -11.16
CA ALA A 171 12.62 4.39 -10.32
C ALA A 171 12.35 3.99 -8.85
N TYR A 172 11.14 4.25 -8.34
CA TYR A 172 10.72 3.77 -7.03
C TYR A 172 10.59 2.23 -7.00
N LEU A 173 9.87 1.66 -7.97
CA LEU A 173 9.67 0.21 -8.09
C LEU A 173 10.98 -0.56 -8.22
N TYR A 174 11.91 -0.09 -9.05
CA TYR A 174 13.21 -0.73 -9.24
C TYR A 174 13.99 -0.85 -7.93
N ARG A 175 13.98 0.21 -7.13
CA ARG A 175 14.69 0.29 -5.86
C ARG A 175 14.02 -0.52 -4.74
N HIS A 176 12.70 -0.51 -4.68
CA HIS A 176 11.92 -1.10 -3.59
C HIS A 176 11.25 -2.43 -3.97
N ARG A 177 11.66 -3.07 -5.07
CA ARG A 177 11.09 -4.36 -5.53
C ARG A 177 11.04 -5.46 -4.46
N ASN A 178 11.97 -5.44 -3.51
CA ASN A 178 12.07 -6.41 -2.41
C ASN A 178 11.54 -5.86 -1.06
N LYS A 179 11.05 -4.62 -1.05
CA LYS A 179 10.61 -3.87 0.14
C LYS A 179 9.32 -3.12 -0.18
N LEU A 180 8.32 -3.85 -0.65
CA LEU A 180 7.02 -3.27 -0.99
C LEU A 180 6.31 -2.74 0.29
N PRO A 181 5.39 -1.78 0.13
CA PRO A 181 4.49 -1.37 1.21
C PRO A 181 3.78 -2.58 1.84
N MET A 182 3.51 -2.51 3.14
CA MET A 182 3.01 -3.63 3.94
C MET A 182 1.78 -4.32 3.33
N ASP A 183 0.83 -3.53 2.84
CA ASP A 183 -0.42 -4.01 2.24
C ASP A 183 -0.18 -4.78 0.94
N LEU A 184 0.71 -4.31 0.06
CA LEU A 184 1.13 -5.09 -1.11
C LEU A 184 1.98 -6.30 -0.74
N ALA A 185 2.92 -6.15 0.22
CA ALA A 185 3.81 -7.20 0.67
C ALA A 185 3.07 -8.36 1.36
N ALA A 186 1.86 -8.12 1.86
CA ALA A 186 0.97 -9.14 2.41
C ALA A 186 0.26 -9.98 1.33
N THR A 187 0.25 -9.52 0.08
CA THR A 187 -0.29 -10.25 -1.07
C THR A 187 0.79 -11.09 -1.75
N ASP A 188 0.38 -12.05 -2.58
CA ASP A 188 1.29 -12.80 -3.46
C ASP A 188 1.52 -12.08 -4.81
N TYR A 189 1.08 -10.82 -4.95
CA TYR A 189 1.15 -10.06 -6.19
C TYR A 189 2.45 -9.22 -6.29
N THR A 190 3.11 -9.28 -7.45
CA THR A 190 4.30 -8.46 -7.74
C THR A 190 3.94 -7.36 -8.74
N PRO A 191 4.05 -6.07 -8.38
CA PRO A 191 3.74 -4.97 -9.29
C PRO A 191 4.61 -4.95 -10.54
N GLU A 192 3.96 -4.95 -11.70
CA GLU A 192 4.61 -4.64 -12.99
C GLU A 192 5.03 -3.16 -13.05
N TYR A 193 6.10 -2.87 -13.80
CA TYR A 193 6.48 -1.48 -14.10
C TYR A 193 5.31 -0.70 -14.70
N TRP A 194 5.23 0.56 -14.32
CA TRP A 194 4.23 1.51 -14.78
C TRP A 194 4.53 1.91 -16.23
N LYS A 195 3.54 1.74 -17.10
CA LYS A 195 3.61 2.21 -18.48
C LYS A 195 3.01 3.62 -18.58
N PRO A 196 3.42 4.45 -19.57
CA PRO A 196 2.80 5.77 -19.79
C PRO A 196 1.27 5.68 -19.91
N GLU A 197 0.79 4.65 -20.60
CA GLU A 197 -0.64 4.37 -20.83
C GLU A 197 -1.40 4.04 -19.53
N ASP A 198 -0.72 3.52 -18.49
CA ASP A 198 -1.36 3.19 -17.22
C ASP A 198 -1.91 4.45 -16.54
N SER A 199 -1.27 5.61 -16.72
CA SER A 199 -1.79 6.89 -16.20
C SER A 199 -3.08 7.31 -16.92
N VAL A 200 -3.15 7.11 -18.24
CA VAL A 200 -4.36 7.36 -19.04
C VAL A 200 -5.45 6.37 -18.65
N LEU A 201 -5.09 5.12 -18.38
CA LEU A 201 -6.02 4.09 -17.94
C LEU A 201 -6.67 4.43 -16.60
N VAL A 202 -5.88 4.91 -15.63
CA VAL A 202 -6.43 5.39 -14.35
C VAL A 202 -7.33 6.61 -14.57
N PHE A 203 -6.98 7.52 -15.50
CA PHE A 203 -7.86 8.62 -15.86
C PHE A 203 -9.21 8.14 -16.41
N CYS A 204 -9.22 7.18 -17.34
CA CYS A 204 -10.45 6.57 -17.87
C CYS A 204 -11.30 5.85 -16.82
N LEU A 205 -10.70 5.42 -15.71
CA LEU A 205 -11.43 4.78 -14.60
C LEU A 205 -12.17 5.81 -13.75
N LEU A 206 -11.62 7.02 -13.62
CA LEU A 206 -12.08 8.04 -12.67
C LEU A 206 -12.96 9.12 -13.31
N ASN A 207 -13.18 9.07 -14.63
CA ASN A 207 -13.91 10.07 -15.39
C ASN A 207 -14.76 9.41 -16.48
#